data_AF-A0A124FXM1-F1
#
_entry.id   AF-A0A124FXM1-F1
#
_cell.length_a   1.000
_cell.length_b   1.000
_cell.length_c   1.000
_cell.angle_alpha   90.00
_cell.angle_beta   90.00
_cell.angle_gamma   90.00
#
_symmetry.space_group_name_H-M   'P 1'
#
loop_
_entity.id
_entity.type
_entity.pdbx_description
1 polymer ?
#
loop_
_entity_poly.entity_id
_entity_poly.type
_entity_poly.pdbx_seq_one_letter_code
_entity_poly.pdbx_strand_id
1 'polypeptide(L)'
;YEAQERVWKDGPSCNRCTRLAKLPAIRSGVLGLVATGANQSDTWGKTGIVIKDGFYAPLRKWTKKQIENALSYLGIEVPKIGEAPVREGCKLKHLLKIMANPAYHGYSVAIANEVLLDQLEDFTHTLANVKVIGPLSRNIALINVCPLPPIEIRERIKRSLLEIDVIDEVRWVEGPSVLKISANPGLYNSREARRWVLNGRLAPEFAFPVEVEWVKSKNNRLETFQVVDCWRLKDDSAHCD
;
A
#
# COMPACT_ATOMS: atom_id res chain seq x y z
N TYR A 1 13.78 11.40 5.05
CA TYR A 1 13.30 10.64 3.88
C TYR A 1 14.29 9.58 3.42
N GLU A 2 15.60 9.84 3.42
CA GLU A 2 16.62 8.87 2.97
C GLU A 2 16.51 7.46 3.56
N ALA A 3 16.21 7.30 4.85
CA ALA A 3 16.07 5.97 5.47
C ALA A 3 14.92 5.16 4.86
N GLN A 4 13.83 5.83 4.49
CA GLN A 4 12.71 5.20 3.80
C GLN A 4 13.13 4.83 2.38
N GLU A 5 13.75 5.75 1.64
CA GLU A 5 14.25 5.48 0.28
C GLU A 5 15.21 4.29 0.24
N ARG A 6 16.12 4.19 1.22
CA ARG A 6 17.04 3.07 1.38
C ARG A 6 16.33 1.72 1.57
N VAL A 7 15.14 1.69 2.16
CA VAL A 7 14.35 0.46 2.29
C VAL A 7 13.65 0.14 0.97
N TRP A 8 13.08 1.15 0.32
CA TRP A 8 12.26 0.98 -0.88
C TRP A 8 13.07 0.71 -2.16
N LYS A 9 14.37 1.01 -2.16
CA LYS A 9 15.30 0.67 -3.25
C LYS A 9 15.45 -0.86 -3.48
N ASP A 10 15.14 -1.66 -2.47
CA ASP A 10 15.28 -3.12 -2.51
C ASP A 10 13.92 -3.84 -2.61
N GLY A 11 12.84 -3.05 -2.73
CA GLY A 11 11.49 -3.52 -2.98
C GLY A 11 10.48 -3.09 -1.91
N PRO A 12 9.19 -3.36 -2.14
CA PRO A 12 8.12 -2.96 -1.26
C PRO A 12 8.21 -3.68 0.09
N SER A 13 8.38 -2.93 1.19
CA SER A 13 8.44 -3.51 2.54
C SER A 13 8.00 -2.53 3.64
N CYS A 14 6.69 -2.44 3.88
CA CYS A 14 6.12 -1.55 4.89
C CYS A 14 6.63 -1.86 6.31
N ASN A 15 6.77 -3.14 6.67
CA ASN A 15 7.27 -3.52 8.00
C ASN A 15 8.72 -3.07 8.21
N ARG A 16 9.60 -3.29 7.22
CA ARG A 16 11.00 -2.84 7.28
C ARG A 16 11.07 -1.31 7.31
N CYS A 17 10.23 -0.61 6.56
CA CYS A 17 10.12 0.85 6.60
C CYS A 17 9.68 1.35 7.99
N THR A 18 8.71 0.69 8.64
CA THR A 18 8.32 1.02 10.02
C THR A 18 9.50 0.86 10.97
N ARG A 19 10.19 -0.29 10.93
CA ARG A 19 11.29 -0.61 11.86
C ARG A 19 12.54 0.24 11.64
N LEU A 20 12.91 0.51 10.39
CA LEU A 20 14.20 1.13 10.05
C LEU A 20 14.12 2.62 9.73
N ALA A 21 12.94 3.13 9.39
CA ALA A 21 12.76 4.56 9.06
C ALA A 21 11.81 5.26 10.02
N LYS A 22 10.58 4.76 10.19
CA LYS A 22 9.53 5.49 10.93
C LYS A 22 9.78 5.53 12.44
N LEU A 23 9.93 4.36 13.08
CA LEU A 23 10.13 4.30 14.53
C LEU A 23 11.44 4.98 14.96
N PRO A 24 12.59 4.77 14.30
CA PRO A 24 13.81 5.47 14.67
C PRO A 24 13.69 6.99 14.55
N ALA A 25 13.06 7.51 13.49
CA ALA A 25 12.88 8.96 13.30
C ALA A 25 12.03 9.60 14.41
N ILE A 26 10.96 8.92 14.85
CA ILE A 26 10.16 9.40 15.99
C ILE A 26 10.99 9.32 17.29
N ARG A 27 11.68 8.19 17.50
CA ARG A 27 12.44 7.96 18.73
C ARG A 27 13.59 8.95 18.93
N SER A 28 14.26 9.36 17.84
CA SER A 28 15.39 10.30 17.89
C SER A 28 14.97 11.72 18.26
N GLY A 29 13.70 12.09 18.05
CA GLY A 29 13.19 13.44 18.35
C GLY A 29 12.66 13.62 19.78
N VAL A 30 12.69 12.57 20.61
CA VAL A 30 12.01 12.57 21.92
C VAL A 30 12.95 12.05 23.02
N LEU A 31 13.03 12.77 24.13
CA LEU A 31 13.80 12.35 25.30
C LEU A 31 13.06 11.31 26.17
N GLY A 32 11.72 11.37 26.21
CA GLY A 32 10.85 10.48 27.00
C GLY A 32 10.31 9.26 26.25
N LEU A 33 9.27 8.64 26.83
CA LEU A 33 8.52 7.55 26.21
C LEU A 33 7.61 8.08 25.11
N VAL A 34 7.53 7.33 24.01
CA VAL A 34 6.58 7.61 22.92
C VAL A 34 5.35 6.72 23.09
N ALA A 35 4.20 7.31 23.37
CA ALA A 35 2.94 6.57 23.43
C ALA A 35 2.49 6.17 22.01
N THR A 36 1.99 4.95 21.87
CA THR A 36 1.48 4.40 20.60
C THR A 36 0.03 3.98 20.74
N GLY A 37 -0.70 3.94 19.62
CA GLY A 37 -2.08 3.45 19.56
C GLY A 37 -2.21 1.92 19.51
N ALA A 38 -1.13 1.16 19.75
CA ALA A 38 -1.14 -0.29 19.63
C ALA A 38 -2.17 -0.92 20.58
N ASN A 39 -3.07 -1.72 20.02
CA ASN A 39 -4.20 -2.34 20.72
C ASN A 39 -4.34 -3.82 20.35
N GLN A 40 -5.41 -4.50 20.78
CA GLN A 40 -5.62 -5.95 20.54
C GLN A 40 -5.72 -6.35 19.07
N SER A 41 -5.87 -5.40 18.14
CA SER A 41 -5.79 -5.67 16.70
C SER A 41 -4.36 -5.76 16.16
N ASP A 42 -3.39 -5.18 16.87
CA ASP A 42 -1.97 -5.16 16.50
C ASP A 42 -1.17 -6.27 17.18
N THR A 43 0.00 -6.58 16.61
CA THR A 43 0.92 -7.59 17.17
C THR A 43 1.32 -7.27 18.62
N TRP A 44 1.54 -6.00 18.95
CA TRP A 44 1.97 -5.59 20.30
C TRP A 44 0.85 -5.79 21.34
N GLY A 45 -0.40 -5.49 20.99
CA GLY A 45 -1.53 -5.77 21.89
C GLY A 45 -1.76 -7.26 22.09
N LYS A 46 -1.71 -8.04 21.00
CA LYS A 46 -1.85 -9.51 21.07
C LYS A 46 -0.76 -10.19 21.89
N THR A 47 0.46 -9.65 21.87
CA THR A 47 1.60 -10.17 22.65
C THR A 47 1.72 -9.57 24.04
N GLY A 48 0.89 -8.59 24.38
CA GLY A 48 0.91 -7.95 25.71
C GLY A 48 2.10 -7.03 25.97
N ILE A 49 2.87 -6.66 24.93
CA ILE A 49 4.05 -5.80 25.06
C ILE A 49 3.64 -4.45 25.64
N VAL A 50 4.23 -4.07 26.78
CA VAL A 50 3.95 -2.81 27.47
C VAL A 50 4.84 -1.69 26.98
N ILE A 51 6.16 -1.91 27.07
CA ILE A 51 7.20 -0.98 26.66
C ILE A 51 8.23 -1.75 25.85
N LYS A 52 8.67 -1.18 24.73
CA LYS A 52 9.78 -1.70 23.94
C LYS A 52 10.47 -0.56 23.20
N ASP A 53 11.80 -0.51 23.28
CA ASP A 53 12.64 0.46 22.57
C ASP A 53 12.23 1.94 22.78
N GLY A 54 11.73 2.27 23.97
CA GLY A 54 11.23 3.62 24.31
C GLY A 54 9.81 3.93 23.82
N PHE A 55 9.11 2.96 23.23
CA PHE A 55 7.69 3.07 22.88
C PHE A 55 6.83 2.39 23.92
N TYR A 56 5.73 3.05 24.32
CA TYR A 56 4.76 2.59 25.29
C TYR A 56 3.40 2.32 24.61
N ALA A 57 2.77 1.19 24.93
CA ALA A 57 1.45 0.80 24.42
C ALA A 57 0.38 0.85 25.53
N PRO A 58 -0.20 2.04 25.82
CA PRO A 58 -1.24 2.19 26.85
C PRO A 58 -2.51 1.41 26.52
N LEU A 59 -2.92 1.39 25.25
CA LEU A 59 -4.15 0.78 24.77
C LEU A 59 -4.02 -0.72 24.49
N ARG A 60 -2.89 -1.36 24.83
CA ARG A 60 -2.58 -2.74 24.44
C ARG A 60 -3.65 -3.76 24.82
N LYS A 61 -4.35 -3.55 25.95
CA LYS A 61 -5.40 -4.44 26.47
C LYS A 61 -6.79 -4.13 25.91
N TRP A 62 -6.91 -3.06 25.13
CA TRP A 62 -8.20 -2.58 24.66
C TRP A 62 -8.50 -3.12 23.26
N THR A 63 -9.77 -3.39 23.03
CA THR A 63 -10.34 -3.68 21.70
C THR A 63 -10.76 -2.37 21.01
N LYS A 64 -10.96 -2.40 19.68
CA LYS A 64 -11.47 -1.24 18.94
C LYS A 64 -12.79 -0.71 19.50
N LYS A 65 -13.71 -1.62 19.83
CA LYS A 65 -15.00 -1.28 20.47
C LYS A 65 -14.84 -0.55 21.81
N GLN A 66 -13.86 -0.95 22.63
CA GLN A 66 -13.59 -0.26 23.89
C GLN A 66 -12.99 1.14 23.66
N ILE A 67 -12.14 1.29 22.64
CA ILE A 67 -11.60 2.60 22.24
C ILE A 67 -12.73 3.51 21.74
N GLU A 68 -13.61 3.02 20.87
CA GLU A 68 -14.77 3.76 20.37
C GLU A 68 -15.71 4.22 21.49
N ASN A 69 -16.01 3.32 22.44
CA ASN A 69 -16.82 3.68 23.60
C ASN A 69 -16.17 4.76 24.47
N ALA A 70 -14.84 4.69 24.66
CA ALA A 70 -14.12 5.70 25.42
C ALA A 70 -14.09 7.06 24.71
N LEU A 71 -13.91 7.08 23.38
CA LEU A 71 -13.98 8.30 22.59
C LEU A 71 -15.36 8.96 22.69
N SER A 72 -16.43 8.17 22.55
CA SER A 72 -17.81 8.63 22.70
C SER A 72 -18.06 9.20 24.11
N TYR A 73 -17.64 8.49 25.15
CA TYR A 73 -17.78 8.95 26.54
C TYR A 73 -17.01 10.26 26.81
N LEU A 74 -15.82 10.41 26.23
CA LEU A 74 -14.99 11.61 26.37
C LEU A 74 -15.40 12.76 25.44
N GLY A 75 -16.38 12.55 24.55
CA GLY A 75 -16.77 13.54 23.54
C GLY A 75 -15.65 13.87 22.55
N ILE A 76 -14.73 12.93 22.30
CA ILE A 76 -13.61 13.13 21.38
C ILE A 76 -14.03 12.72 19.97
N GLU A 77 -14.10 13.69 19.07
CA GLU A 77 -14.24 13.44 17.64
C GLU A 77 -12.86 13.18 17.02
N VAL A 78 -12.70 12.05 16.33
CA VAL A 78 -11.46 11.73 15.62
C VAL A 78 -11.57 12.26 14.19
N PRO A 79 -10.73 13.22 13.77
CA PRO A 79 -10.78 13.75 12.41
C PRO A 79 -10.49 12.65 11.39
N LYS A 80 -11.19 12.71 10.26
CA LYS A 80 -10.92 11.83 9.12
C LYS A 80 -9.58 12.24 8.49
N ILE A 81 -8.65 11.30 8.43
CA ILE A 81 -7.33 11.52 7.84
C ILE A 81 -7.06 10.34 6.89
N GLY A 82 -6.94 10.60 5.57
CA GLY A 82 -6.41 9.65 4.56
C GLY A 82 -7.31 9.17 3.40
N GLU A 83 -6.70 8.40 2.50
CA GLU A 83 -7.23 7.81 1.22
C GLU A 83 -8.42 6.83 1.37
N ALA A 84 -8.72 6.38 2.58
CA ALA A 84 -9.89 5.59 2.91
C ALA A 84 -10.62 6.27 4.07
N PRO A 85 -11.96 6.12 4.21
CA PRO A 85 -12.75 6.78 5.27
C PRO A 85 -12.27 6.58 6.72
N VAL A 86 -11.26 5.74 6.96
CA VAL A 86 -10.78 5.31 8.29
C VAL A 86 -9.24 5.36 8.45
N ARG A 87 -8.41 5.57 7.41
CA ARG A 87 -6.94 5.50 7.59
C ARG A 87 -6.07 6.17 6.51
N GLU A 88 -5.19 7.08 6.94
CA GLU A 88 -4.03 7.52 6.15
C GLU A 88 -2.91 6.48 6.25
N GLY A 89 -2.59 5.87 5.10
CA GLY A 89 -1.42 5.03 4.93
C GLY A 89 -0.23 5.83 4.40
N CYS A 90 0.96 5.24 4.42
CA CYS A 90 2.07 5.85 3.69
C CYS A 90 1.85 5.69 2.19
N LYS A 91 1.85 6.78 1.40
CA LYS A 91 1.66 6.77 -0.07
C LYS A 91 2.52 5.72 -0.80
N LEU A 92 3.78 5.54 -0.37
CA LEU A 92 4.67 4.52 -0.95
C LEU A 92 4.13 3.08 -0.82
N LYS A 93 3.19 2.79 0.09
CA LYS A 93 2.56 1.45 0.18
C LYS A 93 1.93 1.02 -1.15
N HIS A 94 1.56 1.98 -2.00
CA HIS A 94 0.98 1.77 -3.32
C HIS A 94 2.02 1.56 -4.43
N LEU A 95 3.30 1.79 -4.17
CA LEU A 95 4.37 1.40 -5.08
C LEU A 95 4.60 -0.10 -4.90
N LEU A 96 4.26 -0.90 -5.91
CA LEU A 96 4.39 -2.36 -5.84
C LEU A 96 5.61 -2.86 -6.59
N LYS A 97 6.64 -2.03 -6.74
CA LYS A 97 7.92 -2.34 -7.37
C LYS A 97 9.07 -1.68 -6.61
N ILE A 98 10.30 -1.97 -7.02
CA ILE A 98 11.51 -1.32 -6.49
C ILE A 98 11.48 0.17 -6.82
N MET A 99 11.79 1.01 -5.83
CA MET A 99 12.00 2.44 -6.02
C MET A 99 13.45 2.73 -6.41
N ALA A 100 13.84 2.34 -7.63
CA ALA A 100 15.23 2.54 -8.10
C ALA A 100 15.60 4.02 -8.30
N ASN A 101 14.63 4.86 -8.65
CA ASN A 101 14.77 6.30 -8.82
C ASN A 101 13.59 6.98 -8.10
N PRO A 102 13.82 7.69 -6.99
CA PRO A 102 12.76 8.40 -6.25
C PRO A 102 12.01 9.43 -7.09
N ALA A 103 12.70 10.17 -7.98
CA ALA A 103 12.10 11.20 -8.83
C ALA A 103 11.21 10.62 -9.95
N TYR A 104 11.28 9.31 -10.19
CA TYR A 104 10.46 8.63 -11.19
C TYR A 104 9.45 7.67 -10.54
N HIS A 105 9.93 6.66 -9.80
CA HIS A 105 9.08 5.65 -9.15
C HIS A 105 8.37 6.17 -7.90
N GLY A 106 9.09 6.96 -7.07
CA GLY A 106 8.53 7.51 -5.84
C GLY A 106 7.59 8.68 -6.13
N TYR A 107 7.96 9.53 -7.08
CA TYR A 107 7.14 10.64 -7.53
C TYR A 107 5.83 10.15 -8.15
N SER A 108 5.87 9.17 -9.06
CA SER A 108 4.67 8.67 -9.75
C SER A 108 3.59 8.19 -8.78
N VAL A 109 3.95 7.44 -7.74
CA VAL A 109 2.96 6.99 -6.75
C VAL A 109 2.42 8.13 -5.90
N ALA A 110 3.27 9.11 -5.54
CA ALA A 110 2.84 10.23 -4.73
C ALA A 110 1.85 11.12 -5.51
N ILE A 111 2.22 11.54 -6.71
CA ILE A 111 1.40 12.47 -7.51
C ILE A 111 0.14 11.80 -8.06
N ALA A 112 0.19 10.52 -8.47
CA ALA A 112 -0.98 9.84 -9.01
C ALA A 112 -2.10 9.66 -7.97
N ASN A 113 -1.76 9.44 -6.70
CA ASN A 113 -2.76 9.34 -5.64
C ASN A 113 -3.39 10.71 -5.33
N GLU A 114 -2.63 11.81 -5.33
CA GLU A 114 -3.21 13.15 -5.18
C GLU A 114 -4.19 13.47 -6.31
N VAL A 115 -3.74 13.29 -7.56
CA VAL A 115 -4.59 13.53 -8.74
C VAL A 115 -5.86 12.68 -8.69
N LEU A 116 -5.78 11.42 -8.26
CA LEU A 116 -6.97 10.58 -8.10
C LEU A 116 -7.94 11.14 -7.04
N LEU A 117 -7.42 11.51 -5.86
CA LEU A 117 -8.27 11.99 -4.76
C LEU A 117 -8.93 13.33 -5.10
N ASP A 118 -8.19 14.26 -5.68
CA ASP A 118 -8.73 15.55 -6.12
C ASP A 118 -9.87 15.37 -7.13
N GLN A 119 -9.71 14.43 -8.06
CA GLN A 119 -10.73 14.15 -9.09
C GLN A 119 -11.94 13.37 -8.56
N LEU A 120 -11.88 12.85 -7.33
CA LEU A 120 -12.93 12.08 -6.65
C LEU A 120 -13.53 12.84 -5.45
N GLU A 121 -13.25 14.12 -5.26
CA GLU A 121 -13.72 14.92 -4.12
C GLU A 121 -15.25 14.81 -3.91
N ASP A 122 -16.02 14.89 -5.00
CA ASP A 122 -17.49 14.79 -4.99
C ASP A 122 -18.03 13.35 -5.13
N PHE A 123 -17.15 12.35 -5.17
CA PHE A 123 -17.54 10.95 -5.36
C PHE A 123 -17.35 10.14 -4.09
N THR A 124 -18.47 9.67 -3.51
CA THR A 124 -18.42 8.81 -2.33
C THR A 124 -17.75 7.46 -2.65
N HIS A 125 -16.65 7.17 -1.96
CA HIS A 125 -15.90 5.93 -2.12
C HIS A 125 -15.48 5.33 -0.77
N THR A 126 -15.33 4.00 -0.76
CA THR A 126 -14.80 3.22 0.38
C THR A 126 -13.32 2.92 0.23
N LEU A 127 -12.83 2.94 -1.01
CA LEU A 127 -11.42 2.75 -1.37
C LEU A 127 -11.12 3.56 -2.62
N ALA A 128 -10.04 4.35 -2.61
CA ALA A 128 -9.48 4.99 -3.79
C ALA A 128 -7.95 5.04 -3.66
N ASN A 129 -7.24 4.42 -4.59
CA ASN A 129 -5.80 4.56 -4.72
C ASN A 129 -5.32 4.26 -6.15
N VAL A 130 -4.15 4.77 -6.48
CA VAL A 130 -3.38 4.36 -7.65
C VAL A 130 -2.21 3.51 -7.20
N LYS A 131 -2.13 2.27 -7.69
CA LYS A 131 -0.98 1.40 -7.48
C LYS A 131 -0.02 1.54 -8.66
N VAL A 132 1.26 1.78 -8.38
CA VAL A 132 2.29 1.86 -9.43
C VAL A 132 3.00 0.51 -9.52
N ILE A 133 2.88 -0.13 -10.68
CA ILE A 133 3.47 -1.43 -11.02
C ILE A 133 4.34 -1.29 -12.29
N GLY A 134 4.87 -2.41 -12.78
CA GLY A 134 5.59 -2.48 -14.05
C GLY A 134 7.08 -2.80 -13.90
N PRO A 135 7.80 -3.04 -15.01
CA PRO A 135 9.25 -3.17 -15.01
C PRO A 135 9.92 -1.86 -14.57
N LEU A 136 11.19 -1.87 -14.18
CA LEU A 136 11.86 -0.64 -13.69
C LEU A 136 11.96 0.49 -14.73
N SER A 137 11.81 0.17 -16.01
CA SER A 137 11.80 1.15 -17.10
C SER A 137 10.44 1.76 -17.39
N ARG A 138 9.35 1.26 -16.77
CA ARG A 138 7.98 1.73 -17.03
C ARG A 138 7.13 1.78 -15.76
N ASN A 139 6.38 2.85 -15.58
CA ASN A 139 5.36 2.97 -14.55
C ASN A 139 3.97 2.76 -15.14
N ILE A 140 3.32 1.70 -14.68
CA ILE A 140 1.92 1.42 -15.00
C ILE A 140 1.10 1.78 -13.77
N ALA A 141 0.23 2.78 -13.91
CA ALA A 141 -0.71 3.23 -12.89
C ALA A 141 -1.99 2.39 -12.95
N LEU A 142 -2.23 1.57 -11.93
CA LEU A 142 -3.48 0.84 -11.74
C LEU A 142 -4.42 1.65 -10.86
N ILE A 143 -5.49 2.18 -11.45
CA ILE A 143 -6.53 2.90 -10.74
C ILE A 143 -7.46 1.89 -10.08
N ASN A 144 -7.60 2.02 -8.76
CA ASN A 144 -8.27 1.06 -7.91
C ASN A 144 -9.25 1.80 -6.99
N VAL A 145 -10.53 1.79 -7.36
CA VAL A 145 -11.60 2.55 -6.70
C VAL A 145 -12.82 1.68 -6.46
N CYS A 146 -13.45 1.81 -5.29
CA CYS A 146 -14.68 1.10 -4.91
C CYS A 146 -15.68 2.04 -4.21
N PRO A 147 -16.92 2.18 -4.72
CA PRO A 147 -17.45 1.60 -5.97
C PRO A 147 -16.80 2.24 -7.21
N LEU A 148 -16.98 1.63 -8.39
CA LEU A 148 -16.48 2.20 -9.65
C LEU A 148 -17.23 3.50 -9.98
N PRO A 149 -16.53 4.59 -10.31
CA PRO A 149 -17.16 5.82 -10.79
C PRO A 149 -17.81 5.65 -12.19
N PRO A 150 -18.75 6.55 -12.57
CA PRO A 150 -19.25 6.66 -13.93
C PRO A 150 -18.14 6.80 -14.97
N ILE A 151 -18.39 6.35 -16.21
CA ILE A 151 -17.38 6.30 -17.27
C ILE A 151 -16.77 7.68 -17.56
N GLU A 152 -17.57 8.75 -17.45
CA GLU A 152 -17.14 10.12 -17.68
C GLU A 152 -16.04 10.54 -16.68
N ILE A 153 -16.22 10.19 -15.41
CA ILE A 153 -15.24 10.44 -14.35
C ILE A 153 -13.99 9.58 -14.59
N ARG A 154 -14.17 8.31 -14.98
CA ARG A 154 -13.06 7.39 -15.22
C ARG A 154 -12.14 7.84 -16.36
N GLU A 155 -12.71 8.32 -17.46
CA GLU A 155 -11.95 8.85 -18.59
C GLU A 155 -11.28 10.19 -18.28
N ARG A 156 -11.88 11.02 -17.43
CA ARG A 156 -11.24 12.25 -16.93
C ARG A 156 -10.00 11.95 -16.08
N ILE A 157 -10.14 11.03 -15.11
CA ILE A 157 -9.03 10.59 -14.26
C ILE A 157 -7.92 9.95 -15.11
N LYS A 158 -8.28 9.06 -16.04
CA LYS A 158 -7.32 8.39 -16.92
C LYS A 158 -6.48 9.39 -17.71
N ARG A 159 -7.12 10.41 -18.31
CA ARG A 159 -6.42 11.48 -19.04
C ARG A 159 -5.49 12.27 -18.13
N SER A 160 -5.98 12.70 -16.98
CA SER A 160 -5.19 13.46 -16.00
C SER A 160 -3.95 12.68 -15.53
N LEU A 161 -4.06 11.36 -15.37
CA LEU A 161 -2.92 10.53 -14.98
C LEU A 161 -1.93 10.30 -16.13
N LEU A 162 -2.37 10.28 -17.39
CA LEU A 162 -1.50 10.17 -18.56
C LEU A 162 -0.71 11.45 -18.84
N GLU A 163 -1.14 12.60 -18.32
CA GLU A 163 -0.41 13.87 -18.40
C GLU A 163 0.78 13.92 -17.44
N ILE A 164 0.92 12.96 -16.53
CA ILE A 164 2.05 12.87 -15.62
C ILE A 164 3.23 12.22 -16.34
N ASP A 165 4.28 12.99 -16.61
CA ASP A 165 5.48 12.56 -17.37
C ASP A 165 6.13 11.25 -16.91
N VAL A 166 5.96 10.90 -15.64
CA VAL A 166 6.55 9.70 -15.03
C VAL A 166 5.62 8.48 -15.04
N ILE A 167 4.48 8.55 -15.74
CA ILE A 167 3.52 7.45 -15.91
C ILE A 167 3.43 7.09 -17.40
N ASP A 168 3.80 5.86 -17.73
CA ASP A 168 3.84 5.38 -19.12
C ASP A 168 2.52 4.75 -19.55
N GLU A 169 1.71 4.30 -18.60
CA GLU A 169 0.48 3.58 -18.87
C GLU A 169 -0.51 3.68 -17.71
N VAL A 170 -1.80 3.76 -18.02
CA VAL A 170 -2.88 3.84 -17.03
C VAL A 170 -3.92 2.76 -17.30
N ARG A 171 -4.23 1.94 -16.31
CA ARG A 171 -5.24 0.88 -16.39
C ARG A 171 -6.23 0.96 -15.22
N TRP A 172 -7.50 0.69 -15.49
CA TRP A 172 -8.52 0.56 -14.46
C TRP A 172 -8.64 -0.90 -14.00
N VAL A 173 -8.65 -1.10 -12.68
CA VAL A 173 -9.06 -2.36 -12.06
C VAL A 173 -10.58 -2.35 -11.98
N GLU A 174 -11.25 -2.94 -12.97
CA GLU A 174 -12.73 -2.95 -13.09
C GLU A 174 -13.35 -4.31 -12.72
N GLY A 175 -12.54 -5.26 -12.25
CA GLY A 175 -12.98 -6.61 -11.94
C GLY A 175 -11.83 -7.51 -11.51
N PRO A 176 -12.10 -8.82 -11.36
CA PRO A 176 -11.08 -9.81 -11.00
C PRO A 176 -9.87 -9.75 -11.94
N SER A 177 -8.67 -9.67 -11.37
CA SER A 177 -7.42 -9.43 -12.11
C SER A 177 -6.30 -10.37 -11.68
N VAL A 178 -5.36 -10.66 -12.58
CA VAL A 178 -4.14 -11.43 -12.29
C VAL A 178 -2.97 -10.46 -12.18
N LEU A 179 -2.20 -10.56 -11.10
CA LEU A 179 -0.95 -9.83 -10.90
C LEU A 179 0.23 -10.73 -11.23
N LYS A 180 1.08 -10.33 -12.17
CA LYS A 180 2.37 -11.00 -12.40
C LYS A 180 3.40 -10.49 -11.41
N ILE A 181 3.84 -11.36 -10.50
CA ILE A 181 4.72 -11.00 -9.40
C ILE A 181 6.07 -11.68 -9.54
N SER A 182 7.11 -10.88 -9.74
CA SER A 182 8.49 -11.33 -9.60
C SER A 182 8.88 -11.28 -8.12
N ALA A 183 9.25 -12.42 -7.53
CA ALA A 183 9.58 -12.52 -6.12
C ALA A 183 11.00 -13.04 -5.90
N ASN A 184 11.65 -12.59 -4.82
CA ASN A 184 12.96 -13.11 -4.46
C ASN A 184 12.90 -14.64 -4.17
N PRO A 185 14.03 -15.37 -4.22
CA PRO A 185 14.03 -16.82 -4.06
C PRO A 185 13.40 -17.30 -2.74
N GLY A 186 13.62 -16.57 -1.63
CA GLY A 186 13.07 -16.94 -0.32
C GLY A 186 11.54 -16.86 -0.28
N LEU A 187 10.96 -15.77 -0.78
CA LEU A 187 9.51 -15.59 -0.87
C LEU A 187 8.91 -16.58 -1.88
N TYR A 188 9.52 -16.71 -3.06
CA TYR A 188 9.03 -17.60 -4.12
C TYR A 188 8.92 -19.06 -3.66
N ASN A 189 9.96 -19.56 -2.98
CA ASN A 189 10.02 -20.95 -2.51
C ASN A 189 9.14 -21.21 -1.26
N SER A 190 8.68 -20.17 -0.56
CA SER A 190 7.84 -20.30 0.63
C SER A 190 6.35 -20.13 0.30
N ARG A 191 5.57 -21.21 0.44
CA ARG A 191 4.12 -21.17 0.25
C ARG A 191 3.44 -20.21 1.24
N GLU A 192 3.90 -20.21 2.48
CA GLU A 192 3.37 -19.33 3.53
C GLU A 192 3.65 -17.86 3.22
N ALA A 193 4.87 -17.53 2.78
CA ALA A 193 5.22 -16.16 2.41
C ALA A 193 4.38 -15.68 1.22
N ARG A 194 4.22 -16.50 0.18
CA ARG A 194 3.33 -16.19 -0.96
C ARG A 194 1.89 -15.97 -0.51
N ARG A 195 1.36 -16.84 0.36
CA ARG A 195 0.01 -16.72 0.91
C ARG A 195 -0.16 -15.42 1.71
N TRP A 196 0.83 -15.04 2.51
CA TRP A 196 0.80 -13.80 3.29
C TRP A 196 0.85 -12.56 2.39
N VAL A 197 1.69 -12.56 1.35
CA VAL A 197 1.76 -11.44 0.39
C VAL A 197 0.43 -11.28 -0.34
N LEU A 198 -0.16 -12.36 -0.84
CA LEU A 198 -1.45 -12.31 -1.53
C LEU A 198 -2.58 -11.89 -0.57
N ASN A 199 -2.84 -12.68 0.46
CA ASN A 199 -4.05 -12.52 1.28
C ASN A 199 -3.90 -11.47 2.37
N GLY A 200 -2.69 -11.29 2.91
CA GLY A 200 -2.44 -10.38 4.03
C GLY A 200 -2.05 -8.97 3.59
N ARG A 201 -1.43 -8.82 2.41
CA ARG A 201 -0.92 -7.53 1.93
C ARG A 201 -1.65 -7.00 0.70
N LEU A 202 -1.80 -7.80 -0.36
CA LEU A 202 -2.33 -7.31 -1.63
C LEU A 202 -3.85 -7.28 -1.62
N ALA A 203 -4.51 -8.43 -1.40
CA ALA A 203 -5.97 -8.55 -1.48
C ALA A 203 -6.74 -7.50 -0.66
N PRO A 204 -6.36 -7.14 0.59
CA PRO A 204 -7.08 -6.11 1.35
C PRO A 204 -7.01 -4.71 0.75
N GLU A 205 -6.04 -4.46 -0.14
CA GLU A 205 -5.80 -3.15 -0.72
C GLU A 205 -6.36 -3.04 -2.15
N PHE A 206 -7.01 -4.06 -2.70
CA PHE A 206 -7.65 -4.04 -4.02
C PHE A 206 -9.19 -4.00 -3.91
N ALA A 207 -9.84 -3.24 -4.79
CA ALA A 207 -11.30 -3.11 -4.89
C ALA A 207 -11.98 -4.42 -5.35
N PHE A 208 -11.25 -5.24 -6.11
CA PHE A 208 -11.72 -6.49 -6.70
C PHE A 208 -10.77 -7.64 -6.34
N PRO A 209 -11.22 -8.90 -6.43
CA PRO A 209 -10.37 -10.06 -6.22
C PRO A 209 -9.13 -10.04 -7.12
N VAL A 210 -7.98 -10.42 -6.56
CA VAL A 210 -6.73 -10.55 -7.32
C VAL A 210 -6.16 -11.96 -7.18
N GLU A 211 -5.71 -12.49 -8.31
CA GLU A 211 -4.90 -13.70 -8.40
C GLU A 211 -3.45 -13.35 -8.71
N VAL A 212 -2.53 -14.32 -8.59
CA VAL A 212 -1.10 -14.06 -8.77
C VAL A 212 -0.44 -15.13 -9.62
N GLU A 213 0.19 -14.70 -10.70
CA GLU A 213 1.21 -15.47 -11.41
C GLU A 213 2.58 -15.19 -10.77
N TRP A 214 3.20 -16.22 -10.17
CA TRP A 214 4.50 -16.07 -9.51
C TRP A 214 5.64 -16.36 -10.47
N VAL A 215 6.60 -15.44 -10.54
CA VAL A 215 7.85 -15.61 -11.26
C VAL A 215 9.01 -15.49 -10.29
N LYS A 216 9.96 -16.44 -10.35
CA LYS A 216 11.17 -16.35 -9.55
C LYS A 216 12.07 -15.25 -10.10
N SER A 217 12.41 -14.26 -9.28
CA SER A 217 13.27 -13.15 -9.66
C SER A 217 14.71 -13.60 -9.83
N LYS A 218 15.37 -13.05 -10.87
CA LYS A 218 16.82 -13.11 -11.06
C LYS A 218 17.52 -11.86 -10.54
N ASN A 219 16.78 -10.86 -10.05
CA ASN A 219 17.34 -9.62 -9.54
C ASN A 219 17.76 -9.78 -8.08
N ASN A 220 19.07 -9.85 -7.83
CA ASN A 220 19.62 -10.01 -6.48
C ASN A 220 19.40 -8.79 -5.55
N ARG A 221 18.99 -7.63 -6.10
CA ARG A 221 18.62 -6.45 -5.29
C ARG A 221 17.20 -6.54 -4.74
N LEU A 222 16.35 -7.40 -5.31
CA LEU A 222 14.98 -7.55 -4.85
C LEU A 222 14.96 -8.40 -3.57
N GLU A 223 14.71 -7.77 -2.44
CA GLU A 223 14.59 -8.45 -1.15
C GLU A 223 13.18 -9.00 -0.87
N THR A 224 12.18 -8.52 -1.62
CA THR A 224 10.77 -8.93 -1.45
C THR A 224 10.15 -9.37 -2.77
N PHE A 225 9.30 -8.54 -3.37
CA PHE A 225 8.57 -8.81 -4.61
C PHE A 225 8.39 -7.53 -5.42
N GLN A 226 8.09 -7.67 -6.70
CA GLN A 226 7.62 -6.59 -7.55
C GLN A 226 6.48 -7.10 -8.42
N VAL A 227 5.44 -6.30 -8.58
CA VAL A 227 4.38 -6.54 -9.56
C VAL A 227 4.88 -5.97 -10.89
N VAL A 228 5.14 -6.86 -11.85
CA VAL A 228 5.70 -6.48 -13.15
C VAL A 228 4.62 -6.25 -14.20
N ASP A 229 3.42 -6.81 -14.01
CA ASP A 229 2.28 -6.61 -14.91
C ASP A 229 0.95 -6.98 -14.21
N CYS A 230 -0.18 -6.59 -14.83
CA CYS A 230 -1.54 -6.89 -14.37
C CYS A 230 -2.55 -6.91 -15.53
N TRP A 231 -3.37 -7.95 -15.64
CA TRP A 231 -4.43 -8.08 -16.64
C TRP A 231 -5.72 -8.63 -16.01
N ARG A 232 -6.84 -8.59 -16.74
CA ARG A 232 -8.10 -9.15 -16.23
C ARG A 232 -8.18 -10.63 -16.50
N LEU A 233 -8.82 -11.36 -15.60
CA LEU A 233 -9.08 -12.79 -15.76
C LEU A 233 -9.91 -13.14 -17.01
N LYS A 234 -10.64 -12.18 -17.60
CA LYS A 234 -11.41 -12.39 -18.84
C LYS A 234 -10.59 -12.19 -20.12
N ASP A 235 -9.41 -11.59 -20.03
CA ASP A 235 -8.59 -11.21 -21.20
C ASP A 235 -7.61 -12.33 -21.62
N ASP A 236 -7.44 -13.38 -20.80
CA ASP A 236 -6.51 -14.51 -21.05
C ASP A 236 -6.97 -15.53 -22.10
N SER A 237 -8.14 -15.36 -22.72
CA SER A 237 -8.49 -16.14 -23.91
C SER A 237 -7.75 -15.69 -25.18
N ALA A 238 -6.92 -14.63 -25.11
CA ALA A 238 -6.22 -14.05 -26.26
C ALA A 238 -4.67 -14.15 -26.20
N HIS A 239 -4.09 -14.73 -25.15
CA HIS A 239 -2.62 -14.77 -24.97
C HIS A 239 -2.02 -16.17 -24.76
N CYS A 240 -2.74 -17.21 -25.16
CA CYS A 240 -2.17 -18.54 -25.40
C CYS A 240 -1.96 -18.74 -26.90
N ASP A 241 -0.86 -18.21 -27.45
CA ASP A 241 -0.20 -18.67 -28.68
C ASP A 241 1.33 -18.63 -28.48
#